data_AF-A0A7J6N967-F1
#
_entry.id   AF-A0A7J6N967-F1
#
_cell.length_a   1.000
_cell.length_b   1.000
_cell.length_c   1.000
_cell.angle_alpha   90.00
_cell.angle_beta   90.00
_cell.angle_gamma   90.00
#
_symmetry.space_group_name_H-M   'P 1'
#
loop_
_entity.id
_entity.type
_entity.pdbx_description
1 polymer ?
#
loop_
_entity_poly.entity_id
_entity_poly.type
_entity_poly.pdbx_seq_one_letter_code
_entity_poly.pdbx_strand_id
1 'polypeptide(L)'
;QVSKQDLTLSTIWQTFINTGKNFQNKVQILSDLYAAMNVSQSIIFVNSRVTAFNLAKMLRDEGHSVSLICGTQMTGAEQISPEYRDKIMDEFRNKVTKVLIATDVLARGIDVPAVTLVVNFELPIDHAPGPNNGKCNYETYLHRIGRTGRFGRKGIAVNLVSEAELELVADIENYFPGTKVDELTVDEIDTLEDRLKKLR
;
A
#
# COMPACT_ATOMS: atom_id res chain seq x y z
N GLN A 1 9.11 -27.84 3.85
CA GLN A 1 9.45 -26.82 2.83
C GLN A 1 8.59 -25.60 3.13
N VAL A 2 9.18 -24.44 3.38
CA VAL A 2 8.44 -23.22 3.75
C VAL A 2 7.71 -22.69 2.50
N SER A 3 6.42 -22.32 2.60
CA SER A 3 5.66 -21.88 1.43
C SER A 3 6.11 -20.49 0.95
N LYS A 4 5.85 -20.15 -0.32
CA LYS A 4 6.16 -18.81 -0.86
C LYS A 4 5.41 -17.69 -0.11
N GLN A 5 4.24 -18.02 0.46
CA GLN A 5 3.44 -17.11 1.27
C GLN A 5 4.16 -16.83 2.60
N ASP A 6 4.61 -17.88 3.29
CA ASP A 6 5.34 -17.77 4.56
C ASP A 6 6.66 -17.00 4.40
N LEU A 7 7.36 -17.19 3.28
CA LEU A 7 8.57 -16.42 2.94
C LEU A 7 8.28 -14.93 2.74
N THR A 8 7.12 -14.60 2.17
CA THR A 8 6.71 -13.19 1.97
C THR A 8 6.36 -12.55 3.32
N LEU A 9 5.58 -13.24 4.14
CA LEU A 9 5.14 -12.73 5.44
C LEU A 9 6.29 -12.57 6.44
N SER A 10 7.29 -13.45 6.40
CA SER A 10 8.45 -13.40 7.30
C SER A 10 9.50 -12.34 6.94
N THR A 11 9.49 -11.80 5.72
CA THR A 11 10.47 -10.80 5.25
C THR A 11 9.93 -9.37 5.30
N ILE A 12 8.65 -9.21 5.60
CA ILE A 12 7.95 -7.93 5.61
C ILE A 12 7.49 -7.65 7.02
N TRP A 13 7.91 -6.53 7.58
CA TRP A 13 7.32 -6.02 8.81
C TRP A 13 5.98 -5.36 8.49
N GLN A 14 4.93 -5.85 9.12
CA GLN A 14 3.54 -5.46 8.88
C GLN A 14 3.01 -4.72 10.11
N THR A 15 2.37 -3.58 9.90
CA THR A 15 1.79 -2.76 10.96
C THR A 15 0.54 -2.05 10.46
N PHE A 16 -0.32 -1.59 11.37
CA PHE A 16 -1.41 -0.69 11.03
C PHE A 16 -1.36 0.57 11.88
N ILE A 17 -1.91 1.66 11.36
CA ILE A 17 -2.13 2.90 12.10
C ILE A 17 -3.63 3.17 12.11
N ASN A 18 -4.20 3.32 13.30
CA ASN A 18 -5.59 3.71 13.44
C ASN A 18 -5.75 5.20 13.09
N THR A 19 -6.49 5.47 12.02
CA THR A 19 -6.67 6.84 11.49
C THR A 19 -7.92 7.53 12.03
N GLY A 20 -8.67 6.88 12.93
CA GLY A 20 -9.97 7.34 13.37
C GLY A 20 -11.01 7.26 12.24
N LYS A 21 -11.86 8.29 12.09
CA LYS A 21 -13.05 8.25 11.22
C LYS A 21 -12.92 9.01 9.90
N ASN A 22 -11.95 9.91 9.75
CA ASN A 22 -11.91 10.86 8.63
C ASN A 22 -10.83 10.49 7.59
N PHE A 23 -11.18 10.56 6.31
CA PHE A 23 -10.24 10.44 5.18
C PHE A 23 -9.05 11.40 5.30
N GLN A 24 -9.28 12.64 5.75
CA GLN A 24 -8.22 13.62 5.92
C GLN A 24 -7.16 13.16 6.93
N ASN A 25 -7.54 12.38 7.95
CA ASN A 25 -6.58 11.82 8.90
C ASN A 25 -5.68 10.79 8.22
N LYS A 26 -6.21 9.97 7.29
CA LYS A 26 -5.38 9.05 6.50
C LYS A 26 -4.33 9.79 5.68
N VAL A 27 -4.70 10.93 5.09
CA VAL A 27 -3.76 11.77 4.34
C VAL A 27 -2.71 12.39 5.27
N GLN A 28 -3.12 12.96 6.40
CA GLN A 28 -2.18 13.53 7.37
C GLN A 28 -1.15 12.49 7.84
N ILE A 29 -1.61 11.30 8.24
CA ILE A 29 -0.73 10.20 8.67
C ILE A 29 0.21 9.76 7.55
N LEU A 30 -0.25 9.77 6.29
CA LEU A 30 0.61 9.47 5.16
C LEU A 30 1.71 10.53 4.98
N SER A 31 1.40 11.81 5.15
CA SER A 31 2.39 12.90 5.11
C SER A 31 3.37 12.78 6.28
N ASP A 32 2.90 12.43 7.48
CA ASP A 32 3.74 12.20 8.67
C ASP A 32 4.70 11.02 8.44
N LEU A 33 4.22 9.93 7.82
CA LEU A 33 5.06 8.79 7.43
C LEU A 33 6.18 9.19 6.45
N TYR A 34 5.89 10.07 5.48
CA TYR A 34 6.91 10.56 4.55
C TYR A 34 7.88 11.56 5.20
N ALA A 35 7.45 12.29 6.22
CA ALA A 35 8.31 13.18 6.99
C ALA A 35 9.27 12.39 7.90
N ALA A 36 8.78 11.32 8.53
CA ALA A 36 9.54 10.53 9.49
C ALA A 36 10.50 9.49 8.87
N MET A 37 10.34 9.16 7.58
CA MET A 37 11.16 8.13 6.94
C MET A 37 11.82 8.63 5.65
N ASN A 38 13.11 8.33 5.51
CA ASN A 38 13.79 8.48 4.22
C ASN A 38 13.41 7.37 3.22
N VAL A 39 12.25 7.52 2.58
CA VAL A 39 11.69 6.56 1.60
C VAL A 39 12.22 6.86 0.20
N SER A 40 12.98 5.93 -0.40
CA SER A 40 13.43 6.09 -1.79
C SER A 40 12.27 6.01 -2.77
N GLN A 41 11.41 4.99 -2.62
CA GLN A 41 10.22 4.77 -3.42
C GLN A 41 9.16 4.02 -2.61
N SER A 42 7.90 4.35 -2.83
CA SER A 42 6.75 3.72 -2.19
C SER A 42 5.67 3.38 -3.19
N ILE A 43 4.85 2.40 -2.83
CA ILE A 43 3.58 2.12 -3.51
C ILE A 43 2.46 2.33 -2.51
N ILE A 44 1.44 3.08 -2.92
CA ILE A 44 0.21 3.27 -2.17
C ILE A 44 -0.93 2.55 -2.90
N PHE A 45 -1.61 1.66 -2.19
CA PHE A 45 -2.77 0.96 -2.71
C PHE A 45 -4.07 1.56 -2.18
N VAL A 46 -5.01 1.72 -3.11
CA VAL A 46 -6.37 2.21 -2.88
C VAL A 46 -7.37 1.29 -3.60
N ASN A 47 -8.60 1.24 -3.11
CA ASN A 47 -9.66 0.37 -3.64
C ASN A 47 -10.41 1.04 -4.80
N SER A 48 -10.52 2.38 -4.79
CA SER A 48 -11.31 3.11 -5.78
C SER A 48 -10.47 4.09 -6.62
N ARG A 49 -10.91 4.28 -7.87
CA ARG A 49 -10.33 5.27 -8.80
C ARG A 49 -10.46 6.69 -8.25
N VAL A 50 -11.61 7.01 -7.64
CA VAL A 50 -11.89 8.32 -7.05
C VAL A 50 -10.86 8.64 -5.97
N THR A 51 -10.65 7.69 -5.05
CA THR A 51 -9.62 7.78 -4.00
C THR A 51 -8.24 7.98 -4.63
N ALA A 52 -7.92 7.22 -5.67
CA ALA A 52 -6.62 7.29 -6.35
C ALA A 52 -6.35 8.67 -6.97
N PHE A 53 -7.31 9.25 -7.69
CA PHE A 53 -7.18 10.58 -8.30
C PHE A 53 -7.10 11.69 -7.25
N ASN A 54 -7.95 11.64 -6.23
CA ASN A 54 -7.97 12.63 -5.16
C ASN A 54 -6.64 12.61 -4.38
N LEU A 55 -6.17 11.43 -3.99
CA LEU A 55 -4.91 11.28 -3.28
C LEU A 55 -3.72 11.72 -4.14
N ALA A 56 -3.71 11.37 -5.43
CA ALA A 56 -2.66 11.80 -6.35
C ALA A 56 -2.60 13.33 -6.48
N LYS A 57 -3.76 13.99 -6.50
CA LYS A 57 -3.82 15.46 -6.51
C LYS A 57 -3.25 16.04 -5.23
N MET A 58 -3.73 15.59 -4.07
CA MET A 58 -3.28 16.09 -2.76
C MET A 58 -1.76 15.97 -2.58
N LEU A 59 -1.21 14.78 -2.86
CA LEU A 59 0.24 14.55 -2.72
C LEU A 59 1.07 15.39 -3.71
N ARG A 60 0.55 15.67 -4.92
CA ARG A 60 1.22 16.57 -5.87
C ARG A 60 1.17 18.03 -5.41
N ASP A 61 0.06 18.45 -4.84
CA ASP A 61 -0.10 19.79 -4.25
C ASP A 61 0.85 19.97 -3.05
N GLU A 62 1.17 18.90 -2.32
CA GLU A 62 2.21 18.82 -1.27
C GLU A 62 3.65 18.72 -1.82
N GLY A 63 3.83 18.64 -3.15
CA GLY A 63 5.14 18.64 -3.81
C GLY A 63 5.75 17.27 -4.05
N HIS A 64 5.02 16.17 -3.81
CA HIS A 64 5.51 14.82 -4.10
C HIS A 64 5.43 14.50 -5.61
N SER A 65 6.44 13.77 -6.12
CA SER A 65 6.42 13.24 -7.48
C SER A 65 5.63 11.92 -7.53
N VAL A 66 4.40 11.99 -8.05
CA VAL A 66 3.41 10.90 -8.00
C VAL A 66 3.05 10.38 -9.38
N SER A 67 3.25 9.07 -9.58
CA SER A 67 2.67 8.27 -10.67
C SER A 67 1.36 7.64 -10.22
N LEU A 68 0.41 7.48 -11.16
CA LEU A 68 -0.91 6.90 -10.88
C LEU A 68 -1.25 5.83 -11.91
N ILE A 69 -1.60 4.63 -11.44
CA ILE A 69 -2.06 3.52 -12.27
C ILE A 69 -3.39 2.98 -11.71
N CYS A 70 -4.51 3.38 -12.29
CA CYS A 70 -5.84 2.87 -11.95
C CYS A 70 -6.65 2.53 -13.22
N GLY A 71 -7.60 1.58 -13.16
CA GLY A 71 -8.47 1.29 -14.32
C GLY A 71 -9.15 2.57 -14.85
N THR A 72 -9.44 2.65 -16.16
CA THR A 72 -10.11 3.73 -16.95
C THR A 72 -10.57 5.02 -16.22
N GLN A 73 -10.36 6.21 -16.81
CA GLN A 73 -10.80 7.49 -16.20
C GLN A 73 -12.33 7.65 -16.09
N MET A 74 -12.78 8.57 -15.20
CA MET A 74 -14.19 8.95 -15.00
C MET A 74 -14.79 9.81 -16.12
N THR A 75 -13.97 10.37 -17.01
CA THR A 75 -14.44 11.25 -18.09
C THR A 75 -13.58 11.05 -19.35
N GLY A 76 -13.95 10.08 -20.19
CA GLY A 76 -13.33 9.90 -21.51
C GLY A 76 -13.00 8.45 -21.86
N ALA A 77 -12.98 8.15 -23.16
CA ALA A 77 -12.76 6.84 -23.77
C ALA A 77 -11.31 6.32 -23.68
N GLU A 78 -10.50 6.85 -22.76
CA GLU A 78 -9.10 6.45 -22.63
C GLU A 78 -8.98 5.33 -21.59
N GLN A 79 -8.92 4.10 -22.09
CA GLN A 79 -8.23 3.03 -21.39
C GLN A 79 -6.80 3.51 -21.10
N ILE A 80 -6.26 3.19 -19.92
CA ILE A 80 -4.80 3.26 -19.73
C ILE A 80 -4.21 2.36 -20.80
N SER A 81 -3.65 2.98 -21.84
CA SER A 81 -3.04 2.24 -22.92
C SER A 81 -1.83 1.49 -22.36
N PRO A 82 -1.49 0.30 -22.91
CA PRO A 82 -0.27 -0.40 -22.51
C PRO A 82 0.96 0.51 -22.55
N GLU A 83 1.06 1.40 -23.55
CA GLU A 83 2.17 2.33 -23.73
C GLU A 83 2.23 3.39 -22.61
N TYR A 84 1.09 3.92 -22.18
CA TYR A 84 1.05 4.88 -21.06
C TYR A 84 1.44 4.20 -19.75
N ARG A 85 0.99 2.96 -19.55
CA ARG A 85 1.35 2.13 -18.39
C ARG A 85 2.87 1.89 -18.37
N ASP A 86 3.45 1.47 -19.49
CA ASP A 86 4.88 1.21 -19.62
C ASP A 86 5.69 2.48 -19.35
N LYS A 87 5.27 3.61 -19.91
CA LYS A 87 5.89 4.92 -19.63
C LYS A 87 5.90 5.26 -18.14
N ILE A 88 4.75 5.15 -17.46
CA ILE A 88 4.67 5.41 -16.00
C ILE A 88 5.60 4.46 -15.24
N MET A 89 5.62 3.19 -15.62
CA MET A 89 6.45 2.18 -14.98
C MET A 89 7.95 2.45 -15.19
N ASP A 90 8.33 2.94 -16.36
CA ASP A 90 9.70 3.37 -16.66
C ASP A 90 10.09 4.61 -15.85
N GLU A 91 9.21 5.62 -15.77
CA GLU A 91 9.41 6.80 -14.92
C GLU A 91 9.61 6.40 -13.45
N PHE A 92 8.77 5.50 -12.93
CA PHE A 92 8.90 5.00 -11.58
C PHE A 92 10.19 4.18 -11.42
N ARG A 93 10.52 3.26 -12.34
CA ARG A 93 11.75 2.44 -12.27
C ARG A 93 13.01 3.30 -12.29
N ASN A 94 12.99 4.40 -13.03
CA ASN A 94 14.09 5.36 -13.13
C ASN A 94 14.07 6.43 -12.03
N LYS A 95 13.17 6.31 -11.03
CA LYS A 95 13.01 7.24 -9.90
C LYS A 95 12.67 8.68 -10.30
N VAL A 96 12.10 8.87 -11.49
CA VAL A 96 11.51 10.16 -11.91
C VAL A 96 10.36 10.51 -10.97
N THR A 97 9.53 9.50 -10.65
CA THR A 97 8.53 9.57 -9.59
C THR A 97 8.94 8.68 -8.41
N LYS A 98 8.63 9.14 -7.20
CA LYS A 98 8.95 8.42 -5.95
C LYS A 98 7.75 7.68 -5.37
N VAL A 99 6.53 8.13 -5.69
CA VAL A 99 5.29 7.53 -5.18
C VAL A 99 4.50 6.97 -6.35
N LEU A 100 4.12 5.70 -6.26
CA LEU A 100 3.19 5.06 -7.19
C LEU A 100 1.87 4.77 -6.48
N ILE A 101 0.77 5.39 -6.93
CA ILE A 101 -0.58 5.07 -6.45
C ILE A 101 -1.21 4.06 -7.41
N ALA A 102 -1.76 2.97 -6.89
CA ALA A 102 -2.37 1.93 -7.71
C ALA A 102 -3.67 1.35 -7.13
N THR A 103 -4.57 0.93 -8.02
CA THR A 103 -5.70 0.04 -7.67
C THR A 103 -5.38 -1.42 -8.00
N ASP A 104 -6.06 -2.35 -7.32
CA ASP A 104 -5.80 -3.80 -7.44
C ASP A 104 -5.93 -4.36 -8.85
N VAL A 105 -6.88 -3.81 -9.61
CA VAL A 105 -7.20 -4.23 -10.98
C VAL A 105 -5.99 -4.08 -11.90
N LEU A 106 -5.18 -3.03 -11.70
CA LEU A 106 -3.98 -2.82 -12.50
C LEU A 106 -2.71 -3.27 -11.81
N ALA A 107 -2.68 -3.47 -10.49
CA ALA A 107 -1.48 -3.96 -9.81
C ALA A 107 -1.16 -5.44 -10.13
N ARG A 108 -2.18 -6.24 -10.49
CA ARG A 108 -1.98 -7.63 -10.93
C ARG A 108 -1.34 -7.67 -12.33
N GLY A 109 -0.20 -8.35 -12.45
CA GLY A 109 0.50 -8.56 -13.72
C GLY A 109 1.44 -7.45 -14.17
N ILE A 110 1.63 -6.36 -13.40
CA ILE A 110 2.71 -5.39 -13.67
C ILE A 110 3.99 -5.84 -12.99
N ASP A 111 5.08 -5.77 -13.73
CA ASP A 111 6.43 -5.82 -13.18
C ASP A 111 6.80 -4.49 -12.52
N VAL A 112 6.28 -4.31 -11.31
CA VAL A 112 6.61 -3.17 -10.45
C VAL A 112 7.94 -3.43 -9.74
N PRO A 113 8.90 -2.49 -9.79
CA PRO A 113 10.14 -2.58 -9.02
C PRO A 113 9.88 -2.81 -7.53
N ALA A 114 10.76 -3.58 -6.89
CA ALA A 114 10.66 -3.78 -5.45
C ALA A 114 10.87 -2.46 -4.71
N VAL A 115 9.94 -2.10 -3.83
CA VAL A 115 9.97 -0.86 -3.04
C VAL A 115 10.32 -1.12 -1.57
N THR A 116 10.72 -0.08 -0.86
CA THR A 116 11.02 -0.17 0.58
C THR A 116 9.76 -0.08 1.44
N LEU A 117 8.74 0.63 0.95
CA LEU A 117 7.50 0.87 1.66
C LEU A 117 6.30 0.55 0.77
N VAL A 118 5.39 -0.25 1.30
CA VAL A 118 4.02 -0.41 0.79
C VAL A 118 3.07 0.24 1.80
N VAL A 119 2.17 1.08 1.32
CA VAL A 119 1.07 1.64 2.12
C VAL A 119 -0.24 1.12 1.57
N ASN A 120 -1.01 0.42 2.39
CA ASN A 120 -2.42 0.16 2.12
C ASN A 120 -3.21 1.34 2.66
N PHE A 121 -3.51 2.33 1.81
CA PHE A 121 -4.32 3.48 2.20
C PHE A 121 -5.79 3.06 2.45
N GLU A 122 -6.24 2.05 1.71
CA GLU A 122 -7.46 1.29 1.98
C GLU A 122 -7.08 -0.19 2.01
N LEU A 123 -7.54 -0.96 3.00
CA LEU A 123 -7.33 -2.42 3.00
C LEU A 123 -8.11 -3.05 1.85
N PRO A 124 -7.60 -4.11 1.20
CA PRO A 124 -8.32 -4.75 0.11
C PRO A 124 -9.55 -5.48 0.64
N ILE A 125 -10.73 -5.16 0.11
CA ILE A 125 -12.02 -5.74 0.51
C ILE A 125 -12.57 -6.59 -0.63
N ASP A 126 -13.17 -7.72 -0.29
CA ASP A 126 -13.93 -8.52 -1.24
C ASP A 126 -15.33 -7.91 -1.41
N HIS A 127 -15.70 -7.65 -2.67
CA HIS A 127 -17.00 -7.09 -3.06
C HIS A 127 -17.84 -8.10 -3.85
N ALA A 128 -17.33 -9.32 -4.05
CA ALA A 128 -18.08 -10.36 -4.74
C ALA A 128 -19.30 -10.77 -3.89
N PRO A 129 -20.47 -11.00 -4.52
CA PRO A 129 -21.61 -11.56 -3.82
C PRO A 129 -21.24 -12.90 -3.16
N GLY A 130 -21.50 -13.03 -1.86
CA GLY A 130 -21.21 -14.25 -1.12
C GLY A 130 -20.81 -14.00 0.33
N PRO A 131 -20.36 -15.05 1.04
CA PRO A 131 -20.04 -15.00 2.48
C PRO A 131 -18.81 -14.14 2.81
N ASN A 132 -18.03 -13.74 1.80
CA ASN A 132 -16.84 -12.93 1.96
C ASN A 132 -17.07 -11.44 1.65
N ASN A 133 -18.27 -11.04 1.20
CA ASN A 133 -18.55 -9.64 0.90
C ASN A 133 -18.31 -8.77 2.15
N GLY A 134 -17.46 -7.75 2.01
CA GLY A 134 -17.06 -6.86 3.10
C GLY A 134 -15.88 -7.36 3.93
N LYS A 135 -15.37 -8.58 3.70
CA LYS A 135 -14.18 -9.11 4.38
C LYS A 135 -12.89 -8.73 3.65
N CYS A 136 -11.76 -8.90 4.33
CA CYS A 136 -10.46 -8.67 3.69
C CYS A 136 -10.22 -9.67 2.55
N ASN A 137 -9.75 -9.17 1.40
CA ASN A 137 -9.27 -10.01 0.31
C ASN A 137 -7.79 -10.35 0.54
N TYR A 138 -7.55 -11.50 1.18
CA TYR A 138 -6.22 -11.96 1.61
C TYR A 138 -5.24 -12.18 0.46
N GLU A 139 -5.70 -12.66 -0.69
CA GLU A 139 -4.85 -12.84 -1.87
C GLU A 139 -4.35 -11.49 -2.41
N THR A 140 -5.26 -10.51 -2.48
CA THR A 140 -4.90 -9.15 -2.85
C THR A 140 -3.94 -8.54 -1.83
N TYR A 141 -4.22 -8.69 -0.52
CA TYR A 141 -3.35 -8.20 0.55
C TYR A 141 -1.92 -8.73 0.41
N LEU A 142 -1.76 -10.05 0.25
CA LEU A 142 -0.46 -10.68 0.07
C LEU A 142 0.27 -10.17 -1.18
N HIS A 143 -0.45 -9.96 -2.29
CA HIS A 143 0.11 -9.41 -3.52
C HIS A 143 0.57 -7.95 -3.40
N ARG A 144 -0.15 -7.15 -2.61
CA ARG A 144 0.20 -5.75 -2.31
C ARG A 144 1.48 -5.69 -1.49
N ILE A 145 1.51 -6.36 -0.34
CA ILE A 145 2.69 -6.33 0.55
C ILE A 145 3.90 -7.00 -0.10
N GLY A 146 3.71 -8.03 -0.93
CA GLY A 146 4.77 -8.69 -1.68
C GLY A 146 5.49 -7.81 -2.72
N ARG A 147 5.08 -6.54 -2.89
CA ARG A 147 5.85 -5.53 -3.65
C ARG A 147 7.07 -5.01 -2.90
N THR A 148 7.14 -5.25 -1.59
CA THR A 148 8.33 -5.04 -0.77
C THR A 148 8.91 -6.38 -0.32
N GLY A 149 10.01 -6.38 0.44
CA GLY A 149 10.56 -7.61 1.03
C GLY A 149 11.28 -8.55 0.05
N ARG A 150 11.51 -8.15 -1.21
CA ARG A 150 12.09 -9.04 -2.24
C ARG A 150 13.61 -9.17 -2.11
N PHE A 151 14.14 -10.33 -2.52
CA PHE A 151 15.58 -10.62 -2.59
C PHE A 151 16.33 -10.50 -1.26
N GLY A 152 15.71 -10.92 -0.15
CA GLY A 152 16.34 -10.91 1.18
C GLY A 152 16.44 -9.53 1.83
N ARG A 153 15.91 -8.48 1.19
CA ARG A 153 15.78 -7.16 1.79
C ARG A 153 14.53 -7.12 2.67
N LYS A 154 14.61 -6.49 3.83
CA LYS A 154 13.44 -6.30 4.68
C LYS A 154 12.54 -5.21 4.09
N GLY A 155 11.25 -5.52 4.05
CA GLY A 155 10.19 -4.63 3.56
C GLY A 155 9.28 -4.15 4.67
N ILE A 156 8.50 -3.13 4.39
CA ILE A 156 7.52 -2.56 5.33
C ILE A 156 6.18 -2.44 4.63
N ALA A 157 5.14 -2.95 5.30
CA ALA A 157 3.76 -2.74 4.91
C ALA A 157 3.03 -2.00 6.03
N VAL A 158 2.55 -0.79 5.73
CA VAL A 158 1.74 0.02 6.66
C VAL A 158 0.30 0.02 6.18
N ASN A 159 -0.63 -0.33 7.05
CA ASN A 159 -2.07 -0.32 6.79
C ASN A 159 -2.70 0.91 7.45
N LEU A 160 -3.34 1.78 6.68
CA LEU A 160 -4.13 2.89 7.23
C LEU A 160 -5.56 2.43 7.44
N VAL A 161 -5.92 2.26 8.72
CA VAL A 161 -7.13 1.55 9.13
C VAL A 161 -8.01 2.53 9.90
N SER A 162 -9.23 2.74 9.43
CA SER A 162 -10.24 3.47 10.21
C SER A 162 -10.78 2.59 11.34
N GLU A 163 -11.45 3.19 12.32
CA GLU A 163 -12.05 2.47 13.44
C GLU A 163 -12.99 1.33 12.99
N ALA A 164 -13.72 1.54 11.89
CA ALA A 164 -14.62 0.54 11.31
C ALA A 164 -13.89 -0.59 10.55
N GLU A 165 -12.61 -0.42 10.23
CA GLU A 165 -11.79 -1.38 9.48
C GLU A 165 -10.90 -2.23 10.43
N LEU A 166 -10.96 -2.00 11.75
CA LEU A 166 -10.15 -2.75 12.73
C LEU A 166 -10.42 -4.26 12.69
N GLU A 167 -11.67 -4.66 12.43
CA GLU A 167 -12.04 -6.07 12.26
C GLU A 167 -11.31 -6.72 11.06
N LEU A 168 -11.03 -5.95 10.00
CA LEU A 168 -10.28 -6.44 8.84
C LEU A 168 -8.82 -6.77 9.17
N VAL A 169 -8.22 -6.09 10.16
CA VAL A 169 -6.87 -6.42 10.65
C VAL A 169 -6.88 -7.74 11.38
N ALA A 170 -7.86 -7.96 12.26
CA ALA A 170 -8.04 -9.23 12.96
C ALA A 170 -8.28 -10.39 11.98
N ASP A 171 -9.07 -10.16 10.92
CA ASP A 171 -9.27 -11.13 9.84
C ASP A 171 -7.94 -11.53 9.17
N ILE A 172 -7.04 -10.57 8.90
CA ILE A 172 -5.71 -10.83 8.31
C ILE A 172 -4.87 -11.71 9.25
N GLU A 173 -4.79 -11.38 10.54
CA GLU A 173 -4.00 -12.14 11.52
C GLU A 173 -4.55 -13.57 11.70
N ASN A 174 -5.87 -13.72 11.71
CA ASN A 174 -6.53 -15.03 11.81
C ASN A 174 -6.31 -15.88 10.55
N TYR A 175 -6.27 -15.27 9.38
CA TYR A 175 -6.07 -15.97 8.11
C TYR A 175 -4.62 -16.39 7.88
N PHE A 176 -3.64 -15.63 8.35
CA PHE A 176 -2.21 -15.90 8.18
C PHE A 176 -1.55 -16.32 9.51
N PRO A 177 -1.50 -17.63 9.85
CA PRO A 177 -0.95 -18.10 11.11
C PRO A 177 0.48 -17.58 11.38
N GLY A 178 0.69 -17.02 12.57
CA GLY A 178 1.99 -16.48 12.98
C GLY A 178 2.31 -15.09 12.41
N THR A 179 1.41 -14.49 11.63
CA THR A 179 1.49 -13.07 11.26
C THR A 179 0.92 -12.22 12.38
N LYS A 180 1.64 -11.15 12.73
CA LYS A 180 1.17 -10.12 13.64
C LYS A 180 1.22 -8.78 12.92
N VAL A 181 0.12 -8.04 12.95
CA VAL A 181 0.00 -6.71 12.38
C VAL A 181 -0.21 -5.76 13.55
N ASP A 182 0.89 -5.39 14.20
CA ASP A 182 0.86 -4.55 15.39
C ASP A 182 0.39 -3.12 15.08
N GLU A 183 -0.33 -2.51 16.01
CA GLU A 183 -0.65 -1.09 15.95
C GLU A 183 0.63 -0.26 16.12
N LEU A 184 0.81 0.73 15.24
CA LEU A 184 1.77 1.81 15.39
C LEU A 184 0.97 3.07 15.71
N THR A 185 1.19 3.63 16.90
CA THR A 185 0.56 4.90 17.27
C THR A 185 1.18 6.05 16.49
N VAL A 186 0.46 7.17 16.38
CA VAL A 186 0.95 8.36 15.67
C VAL A 186 2.28 8.85 16.28
N ASP A 187 2.41 8.82 17.60
CA ASP A 187 3.63 9.23 18.30
C ASP A 187 4.84 8.31 18.01
N GLU A 188 4.58 7.05 17.63
CA GLU A 188 5.65 6.12 17.26
C GLU A 188 6.13 6.30 15.82
N ILE A 189 5.40 7.05 14.97
CA ILE A 189 5.78 7.31 13.57
C ILE A 189 7.16 7.99 13.50
N ASP A 190 7.44 8.95 14.37
CA ASP A 190 8.72 9.67 14.40
C ASP A 190 9.91 8.73 14.69
N THR A 191 9.67 7.62 15.39
CA THR A 191 10.70 6.62 15.71
C THR A 191 10.76 5.47 14.71
N LEU A 192 9.94 5.53 13.66
CA LEU A 192 9.77 4.45 12.70
C LEU A 192 11.08 4.15 11.97
N GLU A 193 11.82 5.17 11.55
CA GLU A 193 13.10 4.98 10.87
C GLU A 193 14.13 4.24 11.74
N ASP A 194 14.18 4.52 13.04
CA ASP A 194 15.09 3.85 13.97
C ASP A 194 14.68 2.40 14.24
N ARG A 195 13.37 2.12 14.32
CA ARG A 195 12.86 0.75 14.36
C ARG A 195 13.28 -0.02 13.11
N LEU A 196 13.20 0.61 11.94
CA LEU A 196 13.60 -0.01 10.67
C LEU A 196 15.09 -0.29 10.58
N LYS A 197 15.93 0.60 11.10
CA LYS A 197 17.38 0.38 11.20
C LYS A 197 17.70 -0.82 12.09
N LYS A 198 16.98 -1.01 13.21
CA LYS A 198 17.15 -2.17 14.10
C LYS A 198 16.65 -3.47 13.49
N LEU A 199 15.68 -3.39 12.58
CA LEU A 199 15.22 -4.54 11.83
C LEU A 199 16.24 -4.96 10.77
N ARG A 200 16.96 -4.04 10.11
CA ARG A 200 17.97 -4.39 9.07
C ARG A 200 19.15 -5.18 9.61
#